data_AF-A0A948ZH70-F1
#
_entry.id   AF-A0A948ZH70-F1
#
_cell.length_a   1.000
_cell.length_b   1.000
_cell.length_c   1.000
_cell.angle_alpha   90.00
_cell.angle_beta   90.00
_cell.angle_gamma   90.00
#
_symmetry.space_group_name_H-M   'P 1'
#
loop_
_entity.id
_entity.type
_entity.pdbx_description
1 polymer ?
#
loop_
_entity_poly.entity_id
_entity_poly.type
_entity_poly.pdbx_seq_one_letter_code
_entity_poly.pdbx_strand_id
1 'polypeptide(L)' 'MAKKCDLCGRGSTKDASRSHSNIKTIKRQHINLQTKTVGGKKMKVCSKCLKTMLKTK' A
#
# COMPACT_ATOMS: atom_id res chain seq x y z
N MET A 1 -2.40 -10.16 -9.51
CA MET A 1 -1.26 -9.89 -8.61
C MET A 1 -1.73 -9.20 -7.34
N ALA A 2 -1.50 -9.79 -6.17
CA ALA A 2 -1.93 -9.20 -4.90
C ALA A 2 -1.18 -7.88 -4.65
N LYS A 3 -1.92 -6.76 -4.55
CA LYS A 3 -1.38 -5.46 -4.13
C LYS A 3 -1.22 -5.45 -2.60
N LYS A 4 -0.36 -6.33 -2.08
CA LYS A 4 -0.03 -6.43 -0.66
C LYS A 4 1.45 -6.10 -0.44
N CYS A 5 1.76 -5.59 0.74
CA CYS A 5 3.13 -5.42 1.20
C CYS A 5 3.67 -6.76 1.71
N ASP A 6 4.84 -7.17 1.24
CA ASP A 6 5.46 -8.44 1.64
C ASP A 6 6.00 -8.39 3.07
N LEU A 7 6.34 -7.21 3.59
CA LEU A 7 6.86 -7.05 4.96
C LEU A 7 5.78 -6.99 6.05
N CYS A 8 4.64 -6.32 5.78
CA CYS A 8 3.63 -6.07 6.80
C CYS A 8 2.23 -6.58 6.44
N GLY A 9 2.08 -7.26 5.29
CA GLY A 9 0.82 -7.85 4.84
C GLY A 9 -0.29 -6.86 4.46
N ARG A 10 -0.08 -5.54 4.66
CA ARG A 10 -1.09 -4.52 4.37
C ARG A 10 -1.49 -4.57 2.89
N GLY A 11 -2.79 -4.63 2.64
CA GLY A 11 -3.39 -4.67 1.30
C GLY A 11 -4.38 -3.54 1.06
N SER A 12 -5.01 -3.54 -0.10
CA SER A 12 -6.02 -2.54 -0.43
C SER A 12 -7.27 -2.69 0.43
N THR A 13 -7.75 -1.57 0.98
CA THR A 13 -9.02 -1.49 1.70
C THR A 13 -10.16 -1.11 0.74
N LYS A 14 -11.39 -1.44 1.14
CA LYS A 14 -12.60 -1.01 0.45
C LYS A 14 -13.04 0.32 1.05
N ASP A 15 -13.43 1.26 0.20
CA ASP A 15 -13.92 2.58 0.61
C ASP A 15 -15.06 3.02 -0.31
N ALA A 16 -15.74 4.12 0.01
CA ALA A 16 -16.77 4.73 -0.80
C ALA A 16 -16.36 6.14 -1.23
N SER A 17 -16.47 6.44 -2.52
CA SER A 17 -16.48 7.82 -3.02
C SER A 17 -17.89 8.38 -2.92
N ARG A 18 -18.00 9.67 -2.61
CA ARG A 18 -19.26 10.43 -2.60
C ARG A 18 -19.15 11.54 -3.64
N SER A 19 -20.17 11.71 -4.47
CA SER A 19 -20.28 12.87 -5.35
C SER A 19 -20.77 14.10 -4.59
N HIS A 20 -20.80 15.26 -5.25
CA HIS A 20 -21.40 16.48 -4.70
C HIS A 20 -22.88 16.27 -4.30
N SER A 21 -23.60 15.42 -5.06
CA SER A 21 -24.97 14.99 -4.77
C SER A 21 -25.05 13.76 -3.85
N ASN A 22 -23.98 13.44 -3.10
CA ASN A 22 -23.89 12.33 -2.13
C ASN A 22 -24.06 10.89 -2.69
N ILE A 23 -23.98 10.71 -4.02
CA ILE A 23 -24.08 9.38 -4.66
C ILE A 23 -22.89 8.52 -4.23
N LYS A 24 -23.17 7.32 -3.71
CA LYS A 24 -22.17 6.37 -3.21
C LYS A 24 -21.62 5.50 -4.35
N THR A 25 -20.32 5.57 -4.60
CA THR A 25 -19.63 4.61 -5.47
C THR A 25 -18.54 3.87 -4.69
N ILE A 26 -18.49 2.54 -4.82
CA ILE A 26 -17.48 1.73 -4.13
C ILE A 26 -16.15 1.87 -4.86
N LYS A 27 -15.08 2.18 -4.13
CA LYS A 27 -13.70 2.22 -4.65
C LYS A 27 -12.77 1.35 -3.79
N ARG A 28 -11.60 1.03 -4.35
CA ARG A 28 -10.50 0.40 -3.63
C ARG A 28 -9.43 1.44 -3.33
N GLN A 29 -9.05 1.58 -2.07
CA GLN A 29 -7.90 2.37 -1.69
C GLN A 29 -6.65 1.49 -1.79
N HIS A 30 -5.78 1.81 -2.75
CA HIS A 30 -4.52 1.10 -2.91
C HIS A 30 -3.43 1.72 -2.05
N ILE A 31 -2.60 0.86 -1.47
CA ILE A 31 -1.42 1.31 -0.74
C ILE A 31 -0.34 1.65 -1.75
N ASN A 32 0.45 2.69 -1.45
CA ASN A 32 1.65 3.00 -2.19
C ASN A 32 2.71 1.90 -1.96
N LEU A 33 2.77 0.97 -2.90
CA LEU A 33 3.70 -0.16 -2.93
C LEU A 33 4.85 0.18 -3.86
N GLN A 34 6.06 -0.08 -3.39
CA GLN A 34 7.30 0.21 -4.08
C GLN A 34 8.08 -1.10 -4.21
N THR A 35 8.54 -1.42 -5.42
CA THR A 35 9.37 -2.60 -5.64
C THR A 35 10.80 -2.26 -5.28
N LYS A 36 11.36 -2.93 -4.26
CA LYS A 36 12.73 -2.70 -3.79
C LYS A 36 13.42 -4.02 -3.50
N THR A 37 14.74 -4.01 -3.61
CA THR A 37 15.59 -5.14 -3.23
C THR A 37 15.93 -5.01 -1.76
N VAL A 38 15.48 -5.96 -0.95
CA VAL A 38 15.77 -6.02 0.49
C VAL A 38 16.39 -7.39 0.77
N GLY A 39 17.62 -7.41 1.28
CA GLY A 39 18.35 -8.66 1.55
C GLY A 39 18.57 -9.55 0.32
N GLY A 40 18.84 -8.95 -0.85
CA GLY A 40 19.07 -9.69 -2.11
C GLY A 40 17.82 -10.17 -2.84
N LYS A 41 16.62 -10.02 -2.26
CA LYS A 41 15.34 -10.41 -2.89
C LYS A 41 14.53 -9.19 -3.31
N LYS A 42 13.90 -9.25 -4.49
CA LYS A 42 12.95 -8.23 -4.96
C LYS A 42 11.61 -8.42 -4.24
N MET A 43 11.21 -7.43 -3.45
CA MET A 43 9.96 -7.44 -2.69
C MET A 43 9.15 -6.17 -2.93
N LYS A 44 7.83 -6.26 -2.80
CA LYS A 44 6.92 -5.12 -2.79
C LYS A 44 6.75 -4.61 -1.38
N VAL A 45 7.28 -3.42 -1.12
CA VAL A 45 7.30 -2.82 0.21
C VAL A 45 6.47 -1.55 0.22
N CYS A 46 5.66 -1.35 1.26
CA CYS A 46 4.89 -0.12 1.41
C CYS A 46 5.78 1.05 1.88
N SER A 47 5.38 2.26 1.52
CA SER A 47 6.10 3.49 1.89
C SER A 47 6.33 3.65 3.40
N LYS A 48 5.41 3.17 4.25
CA LYS A 48 5.57 3.20 5.72
C LYS A 48 6.73 2.31 6.18
N CYS A 49 6.83 1.09 5.68
CA CYS A 49 7.92 0.17 6.01
C CYS A 49 9.26 0.71 5.51
N LEU A 50 9.30 1.28 4.29
CA LEU A 50 10.49 1.94 3.78
C LEU A 50 10.95 3.08 4.68
N LYS A 51 10.01 3.94 5.12
CA LYS A 51 10.32 5.04 6.04
C LYS A 51 10.90 4.54 7.37
N THR A 52 10.39 3.43 7.91
CA THR A 52 10.93 2.85 9.15
C THR A 52 12.35 2.31 8.94
N MET A 53 12.60 1.57 7.85
CA MET A 53 13.93 1.01 7.55
C MET A 53 15.00 2.08 7.39
N LEU A 54 14.65 3.25 6.84
CA LEU A 54 15.60 4.35 6.63
C LEU A 54 15.98 5.08 7.93
N LYS A 55 15.16 4.98 8.98
CA LYS A 55 15.42 5.65 10.28
C LYS A 55 16.38 4.89 11.18
N THR A 56 16.56 3.59 10.94
CA THR A 56 17.37 2.70 11.79
C THR A 56 18.83 2.62 11.33
N LYS A 57 19.27 3.62 10.58
CA LYS A 57 20.65 3.80 10.12
C LYS A 57 21.37 4.74 11.08
#